data_AF-A0AAD2ENV8-F1
#
_entry.id   AF-A0AAD2ENV8-F1
#
_cell.length_a   1.000
_cell.length_b   1.000
_cell.length_c   1.000
_cell.angle_alpha   90.00
_cell.angle_beta   90.00
_cell.angle_gamma   90.00
#
_symmetry.space_group_name_H-M   'P 1'
#
loop_
_entity.id
_entity.type
_entity.pdbx_description
1 polymer ?
#
loop_
_entity_poly.entity_id
_entity_poly.type
_entity_poly.pdbx_seq_one_letter_code
_entity_poly.pdbx_strand_id
1 'polypeptide(L)'
;MLHHRPRVVALLLGAVSTAALAQFSQPPITGPGPEVQRLQEQQAEQARERANARPDVFTPPAPVQTISLSALPKETPCFQIQSIVLEDNVFPWLADLLKPVSGQCVGKQGLEAIELQANNALIERGYVTSRVLIPKQNLAGGTLQLKVLPGRIGAIRNASDDNIGWARMVLLAGPGDLLNQRDLDQALESIRRLPGQSQTGYGFIEVHKDSKDVFFHITALQTRSIQPKPGDRVSFEIARGKDGRMQALRVTIVGAPKSTKDASASWGPALLGLTALVGIVTSALGGYLPRQVGIVSVIASIIAFAAYAVDKARASRNAWRIPEANLHLIALCGGWPGALAAQHLLRHKNRKVEFQVTFWATVALNIGVVALWKTLLSA
;
A
#
# COMPACT_ATOMS: atom_id res chain seq x y z
N MET A 1 36.33 47.86 29.86
CA MET A 1 37.60 48.42 29.34
C MET A 1 38.32 47.34 28.56
N LEU A 2 38.75 47.68 27.34
CA LEU A 2 39.25 46.78 26.30
C LEU A 2 40.55 46.06 26.68
N HIS A 3 40.67 44.78 26.30
CA HIS A 3 41.95 44.16 26.02
C HIS A 3 41.87 43.43 24.66
N HIS A 4 42.44 44.04 23.63
CA HIS A 4 42.71 43.35 22.37
C HIS A 4 44.04 43.83 21.79
N ARG A 5 44.96 42.88 21.61
CA ARG A 5 46.09 42.87 20.67
C ARG A 5 46.49 41.39 20.49
N PRO A 6 47.29 41.02 19.49
CA PRO A 6 47.36 41.48 18.10
C PRO A 6 47.56 40.28 17.13
N ARG A 7 47.63 40.52 15.81
CA ARG A 7 48.71 40.06 14.89
C ARG A 7 48.34 40.30 13.42
N VAL A 8 49.04 41.22 12.76
CA VAL A 8 50.13 40.99 11.77
C VAL A 8 49.57 40.93 10.34
N VAL A 9 49.74 42.03 9.60
CA VAL A 9 49.79 42.06 8.14
C VAL A 9 51.06 42.83 7.79
N ALA A 10 52.03 42.14 7.18
CA ALA A 10 53.26 42.72 6.69
C ALA A 10 53.33 42.48 5.17
N LEU A 11 53.49 43.60 4.46
CA LEU A 11 53.83 43.75 3.05
C LEU A 11 55.06 42.92 2.67
N LEU A 12 55.01 42.29 1.48
CA LEU A 12 56.20 42.11 0.65
C LEU A 12 55.85 42.38 -0.82
N LEU A 13 56.37 43.50 -1.31
CA LEU A 13 56.55 43.85 -2.72
C LEU A 13 57.77 43.11 -3.26
N GLY A 14 57.74 42.67 -4.52
CA GLY A 14 58.98 42.41 -5.24
C GLY A 14 58.86 41.66 -6.57
N ALA A 15 59.31 42.36 -7.62
CA ALA A 15 59.89 41.87 -8.87
C ALA A 15 58.96 41.39 -10.00
N VAL A 16 58.80 42.33 -10.94
CA VAL A 16 58.46 42.13 -12.35
C VAL A 16 59.48 41.22 -13.02
N SER A 17 59.01 40.23 -13.80
CA SER A 17 59.77 39.61 -14.88
C SER A 17 58.83 39.37 -16.05
N THR A 18 59.12 40.08 -17.14
CA THR A 18 58.44 40.00 -18.43
C THR A 18 58.78 38.69 -19.12
N ALA A 19 57.84 37.74 -19.15
CA ALA A 19 57.84 36.63 -20.09
C ALA A 19 56.71 36.86 -21.10
N ALA A 20 57.06 36.92 -22.38
CA ALA A 20 56.14 37.07 -23.48
C ALA A 20 55.18 35.87 -23.52
N LEU A 21 53.90 36.12 -23.22
CA LEU A 21 52.82 35.13 -23.39
C LEU A 21 52.40 35.13 -24.86
N ALA A 22 52.83 34.10 -25.59
CA ALA A 22 52.16 33.71 -26.83
C ALA A 22 50.74 33.27 -26.48
N GLN A 23 49.74 34.03 -26.91
CA GLN A 23 48.33 33.64 -26.81
C GLN A 23 48.07 32.48 -27.77
N PHE A 24 47.97 31.25 -27.25
CA PHE A 24 47.31 30.16 -27.95
C PHE A 24 45.80 30.45 -27.93
N SER A 25 45.24 30.82 -29.09
CA SER A 25 43.80 30.79 -29.29
C SER A 25 43.32 29.34 -29.26
N GLN A 26 42.41 29.01 -28.34
CA GLN A 26 41.68 27.75 -28.40
C GLN A 26 40.84 27.77 -29.69
N PRO A 27 40.85 26.69 -30.52
CA PRO A 27 39.93 26.62 -31.64
C PRO A 27 38.50 26.64 -31.09
N PRO A 28 37.54 27.28 -31.79
CA PRO A 28 36.16 27.31 -31.35
C PRO A 28 35.65 25.87 -31.23
N ILE A 29 35.04 25.55 -30.08
CA ILE A 29 34.32 24.29 -29.88
C ILE A 29 33.11 24.34 -30.81
N THR A 30 33.25 23.82 -32.03
CA THR A 30 32.11 23.51 -32.88
C THR A 30 31.39 22.34 -32.25
N GLY A 31 30.24 22.61 -31.64
CA GLY A 31 29.29 21.56 -31.31
C GLY A 31 28.96 20.74 -32.58
N PRO A 32 28.54 19.48 -32.42
CA PRO A 32 28.16 18.65 -33.57
C PRO A 32 27.19 19.42 -34.47
N GLY A 33 27.50 19.48 -35.77
CA GLY A 33 26.69 20.24 -36.73
C GLY A 33 25.22 19.76 -36.75
N PRO A 34 24.29 20.58 -37.28
CA PRO A 34 22.85 20.30 -37.25
C PRO A 34 22.44 18.99 -37.96
N GLU A 35 23.30 18.39 -38.78
CA GLU A 35 23.10 17.05 -39.34
C GLU A 35 23.42 15.92 -38.36
N VAL A 36 24.50 16.08 -37.58
CA VAL A 36 24.92 15.08 -36.57
C VAL A 36 23.89 15.04 -35.44
N GLN A 37 23.34 16.19 -35.06
CA GLN A 37 22.27 16.30 -34.07
C GLN A 37 21.00 15.55 -34.53
N ARG A 38 20.57 15.74 -35.78
CA ARG A 38 19.41 15.04 -36.36
C ARG A 38 19.61 13.53 -36.44
N LEU A 39 20.82 13.08 -36.79
CA LEU A 39 21.14 11.65 -36.82
C LEU A 39 21.08 11.02 -35.42
N GLN A 40 21.57 11.72 -34.40
CA GLN A 40 21.47 11.27 -33.01
C GLN A 40 20.02 11.20 -32.52
N GLU A 41 19.19 12.20 -32.87
CA GLU A 41 17.76 12.20 -32.54
C GLU A 41 17.03 11.03 -33.19
N GLN A 42 17.26 10.78 -34.49
CA GLN A 42 16.68 9.63 -35.19
C GLN A 42 17.10 8.29 -34.57
N GLN A 43 18.38 8.13 -34.22
CA GLN A 43 18.86 6.91 -33.56
C GLN A 43 18.25 6.72 -32.17
N ALA A 44 18.06 7.81 -31.41
CA ALA A 44 17.45 7.77 -30.09
C ALA A 44 15.95 7.42 -30.15
N GLU A 45 15.22 7.96 -31.14
CA GLU A 45 13.83 7.60 -31.40
C GLU A 45 13.68 6.12 -31.76
N GLN A 46 14.52 5.62 -32.67
CA GLN A 46 14.48 4.22 -33.10
C GLN A 46 14.83 3.26 -31.95
N ALA A 47 15.76 3.63 -31.07
CA ALA A 47 16.08 2.87 -29.86
C ALA A 47 14.91 2.87 -28.85
N ARG A 48 14.21 4.00 -28.73
CA ARG A 48 13.04 4.14 -27.86
C ARG A 48 11.84 3.35 -28.38
N GLU A 49 11.64 3.30 -29.70
CA GLU A 49 10.65 2.45 -30.34
C GLU A 49 10.93 0.97 -30.08
N ARG A 50 12.19 0.52 -30.24
CA ARG A 50 12.57 -0.87 -29.88
C ARG A 50 12.39 -1.19 -28.40
N ALA A 51 12.66 -0.24 -27.50
CA ALA A 51 12.44 -0.41 -26.07
C ALA A 51 10.95 -0.44 -25.68
N ASN A 52 10.11 0.30 -26.42
CA ASN A 52 8.66 0.34 -26.26
C ASN A 52 7.93 -0.79 -27.00
N ALA A 53 8.59 -1.43 -27.98
CA ALA A 53 8.17 -2.68 -28.60
C ALA A 53 8.35 -3.84 -27.61
N ARG A 54 7.72 -3.74 -26.45
CA ARG A 54 7.46 -4.90 -25.61
C ARG A 54 6.45 -5.76 -26.37
N PRO A 55 6.64 -7.09 -26.46
CA PRO A 55 5.59 -7.95 -26.97
C PRO A 55 4.33 -7.66 -26.17
N ASP A 56 3.24 -7.33 -26.86
CA ASP A 56 1.95 -7.08 -26.22
C ASP A 56 1.58 -8.28 -25.36
N VAL A 57 1.00 -8.02 -24.20
CA VAL A 57 0.45 -9.05 -23.28
C VAL A 57 -0.59 -9.95 -23.99
N PHE A 58 -1.08 -9.53 -25.16
CA PHE A 58 -2.02 -10.25 -26.02
C PHE A 58 -1.39 -10.91 -27.26
N THR A 59 -0.06 -10.94 -27.38
CA THR A 59 0.59 -11.75 -28.42
C THR A 59 0.16 -13.20 -28.18
N PRO A 60 -0.54 -13.87 -29.12
CA PRO A 60 -0.89 -15.27 -28.94
C PRO A 60 0.41 -16.04 -28.66
N PRO A 61 0.48 -16.84 -27.57
CA PRO A 61 1.65 -17.68 -27.35
C PRO A 61 1.86 -18.51 -28.62
N ALA A 62 3.12 -18.65 -29.04
CA ALA A 62 3.48 -19.59 -30.11
C ALA A 62 2.77 -20.93 -29.83
N PRO A 63 2.22 -21.61 -30.85
CA PRO A 63 1.45 -22.82 -30.65
C PRO A 63 2.26 -23.78 -29.79
N VAL A 64 1.79 -23.98 -28.55
CA VAL A 64 2.41 -24.88 -27.60
C VAL A 64 2.26 -26.26 -28.23
N GLN A 65 3.36 -26.81 -28.73
CA GLN A 65 3.36 -28.18 -29.19
C GLN A 65 2.98 -29.04 -27.98
N THR A 66 1.80 -29.63 -28.02
CA THR A 66 1.30 -30.54 -26.98
C THR A 66 2.08 -31.83 -27.08
N ILE A 67 3.27 -31.87 -26.48
CA ILE A 67 4.08 -33.08 -26.43
C ILE A 67 3.36 -34.11 -25.56
N SER A 68 2.93 -35.24 -26.12
CA SER A 68 2.27 -36.30 -25.36
C SER A 68 3.33 -37.16 -24.65
N LEU A 69 3.17 -37.37 -23.34
CA LEU A 69 4.04 -38.26 -22.56
C LEU A 69 3.96 -39.72 -23.02
N SER A 70 2.92 -40.10 -23.77
CA SER A 70 2.76 -41.46 -24.33
C SER A 70 3.56 -41.68 -25.62
N ALA A 71 4.07 -40.62 -26.25
CA ALA A 71 4.80 -40.69 -27.50
C ALA A 71 5.92 -39.64 -27.52
N LEU A 72 7.01 -39.93 -26.82
CA LEU A 72 8.18 -39.05 -26.77
C LEU A 72 8.93 -39.05 -28.11
N PRO A 73 9.72 -37.99 -28.40
CA PRO A 73 10.54 -37.91 -29.61
C PRO A 73 11.48 -39.11 -29.73
N LYS A 74 11.56 -39.67 -30.94
CA LYS A 74 12.54 -40.72 -31.24
C LYS A 74 13.90 -40.09 -31.48
N GLU A 75 14.86 -40.40 -30.62
CA GLU A 75 16.19 -39.81 -30.66
C GLU A 75 17.28 -40.87 -30.37
N THR A 76 18.50 -40.56 -30.81
CA THR A 76 19.68 -41.41 -30.58
C THR A 76 20.86 -40.49 -30.24
N PRO A 77 21.59 -40.70 -29.13
CA PRO A 77 21.45 -41.77 -28.13
C PRO A 77 20.23 -41.61 -27.22
N CYS A 78 19.67 -42.73 -26.75
CA CYS A 78 18.56 -42.76 -25.78
C CYS A 78 18.74 -43.90 -24.76
N PHE A 79 18.12 -43.77 -23.60
CA PHE A 79 18.13 -44.75 -22.51
C PHE A 79 16.72 -45.29 -22.29
N GLN A 80 16.59 -46.60 -22.05
CA GLN A 80 15.31 -47.24 -21.74
C GLN A 80 14.94 -46.96 -20.28
N ILE A 81 13.87 -46.20 -20.06
CA ILE A 81 13.40 -45.85 -18.72
C ILE A 81 12.41 -46.92 -18.26
N GLN A 82 12.70 -47.64 -17.18
CA GLN A 82 11.85 -48.70 -16.61
C GLN A 82 10.99 -48.18 -15.46
N SER A 83 11.53 -47.28 -14.65
CA SER A 83 10.83 -46.73 -13.49
C SER A 83 11.16 -45.25 -13.28
N ILE A 84 10.23 -44.56 -12.64
CA ILE A 84 10.33 -43.14 -12.33
C ILE A 84 10.19 -42.97 -10.82
N VAL A 85 11.15 -42.27 -10.22
CA VAL A 85 11.17 -41.98 -8.78
C VAL A 85 10.98 -40.48 -8.60
N LEU A 86 9.98 -40.09 -7.81
CA LEU A 86 9.71 -38.69 -7.47
C LEU A 86 10.19 -38.40 -6.04
N GLU A 87 11.27 -37.62 -5.91
CA GLU A 87 11.79 -37.15 -4.63
C GLU A 87 10.96 -35.96 -4.12
N ASP A 88 10.68 -35.93 -2.82
CA ASP A 88 9.90 -34.88 -2.13
C ASP A 88 8.50 -34.64 -2.73
N ASN A 89 7.90 -35.69 -3.31
CA ASN A 89 6.63 -35.54 -4.01
C ASN A 89 5.46 -35.30 -3.05
N VAL A 90 4.93 -34.08 -3.12
CA VAL A 90 3.69 -33.69 -2.44
C VAL A 90 2.46 -33.77 -3.35
N PHE A 91 2.63 -34.17 -4.62
CA PHE A 91 1.57 -34.21 -5.64
C PHE A 91 1.31 -35.67 -6.06
N PRO A 92 0.37 -36.39 -5.42
CA PRO A 92 0.14 -37.81 -5.72
C PRO A 92 -0.17 -38.09 -7.20
N TRP A 93 -0.93 -37.19 -7.84
CA TRP A 93 -1.32 -37.29 -9.25
C TRP A 93 -0.16 -37.17 -10.24
N LEU A 94 1.00 -36.66 -9.81
CA LEU A 94 2.16 -36.50 -10.69
C LEU A 94 2.75 -37.86 -11.11
N ALA A 95 2.68 -38.85 -10.22
CA ALA A 95 3.10 -40.21 -10.54
C ALA A 95 2.26 -40.81 -11.66
N ASP A 96 0.93 -40.62 -11.59
CA ASP A 96 -0.01 -41.11 -12.61
C ASP A 96 0.22 -40.45 -13.97
N LEU A 97 0.52 -39.14 -13.99
CA LEU A 97 0.84 -38.42 -15.21
C LEU A 97 2.07 -38.99 -15.93
N LEU A 98 3.09 -39.41 -15.18
CA LEU A 98 4.37 -39.86 -15.71
C LEU A 98 4.41 -41.36 -16.05
N LYS A 99 3.42 -42.15 -15.62
CA LYS A 99 3.33 -43.59 -15.94
C LYS A 99 3.60 -43.93 -17.41
N PRO A 100 3.06 -43.20 -18.42
CA PRO A 100 3.27 -43.54 -19.83
C PRO A 100 4.73 -43.53 -20.27
N VAL A 101 5.61 -42.79 -19.58
CA VAL A 101 7.04 -42.69 -19.91
C VAL A 101 7.79 -44.00 -19.62
N SER A 102 7.28 -44.83 -18.70
CA SER A 102 7.90 -46.11 -18.37
C SER A 102 7.81 -47.07 -19.56
N GLY A 103 8.94 -47.63 -19.96
CA GLY A 103 9.12 -48.50 -21.12
C GLY A 103 9.51 -47.77 -22.41
N GLN A 104 9.64 -46.44 -22.40
CA GLN A 104 10.07 -45.66 -23.57
C GLN A 104 11.59 -45.42 -23.58
N CYS A 105 12.16 -45.26 -24.78
CA CYS A 105 13.53 -44.79 -24.94
C CYS A 105 13.55 -43.25 -24.88
N VAL A 106 14.31 -42.70 -23.94
CA VAL A 106 14.35 -41.26 -23.66
C VAL A 106 15.79 -40.77 -23.78
N GLY A 107 16.03 -39.79 -24.64
CA GLY A 107 17.30 -39.08 -24.74
C GLY A 107 17.15 -37.65 -24.20
N LYS A 108 17.90 -36.70 -24.77
CA LYS A 108 17.92 -35.32 -24.28
C LYS A 108 16.59 -34.61 -24.51
N GLN A 109 16.03 -34.70 -25.71
CA GLN A 109 14.79 -34.01 -26.07
C GLN A 109 13.60 -34.59 -25.30
N GLY A 110 13.59 -35.89 -25.06
CA GLY A 110 12.60 -36.57 -24.24
C GLY A 110 12.65 -36.14 -22.79
N LEU A 111 13.83 -35.98 -22.19
CA LEU A 111 13.97 -35.45 -20.83
C LEU A 111 13.44 -34.02 -20.71
N GLU A 112 13.80 -33.15 -21.65
CA GLU A 112 13.29 -31.77 -21.71
C GLU A 112 11.76 -31.75 -21.87
N ALA A 113 11.20 -32.64 -22.69
CA ALA A 113 9.75 -32.79 -22.86
C ALA A 113 9.04 -33.28 -21.60
N ILE A 114 9.62 -34.24 -20.88
CA ILE A 114 9.08 -34.77 -19.62
C ILE A 114 9.06 -33.66 -18.56
N GLU A 115 10.18 -32.95 -18.40
CA GLU A 115 10.29 -31.83 -17.47
C GLU A 115 9.30 -30.72 -17.81
N LEU A 116 9.19 -30.36 -19.09
CA LEU A 116 8.22 -29.36 -19.56
C LEU A 116 6.77 -29.79 -19.28
N GLN A 117 6.40 -31.04 -19.60
CA GLN A 117 5.05 -31.52 -19.38
C GLN A 117 4.69 -31.65 -17.89
N ALA A 118 5.61 -32.12 -17.05
CA ALA A 118 5.41 -32.15 -15.62
C ALA A 118 5.17 -30.74 -15.04
N ASN A 119 5.98 -29.75 -15.48
CA ASN A 119 5.82 -28.36 -15.07
C ASN A 119 4.53 -27.72 -15.62
N ASN A 120 4.16 -28.00 -16.87
CA ASN A 120 2.89 -27.53 -17.45
C ASN A 120 1.69 -28.09 -16.67
N ALA A 121 1.71 -29.39 -16.33
CA ALA A 121 0.64 -30.01 -15.56
C ALA A 121 0.48 -29.40 -14.14
N LEU A 122 1.58 -28.94 -13.53
CA LEU A 122 1.54 -28.16 -12.28
C LEU A 122 0.86 -26.80 -12.50
N ILE A 123 1.26 -26.06 -13.54
CA ILE A 123 0.72 -24.75 -13.89
C ILE A 123 -0.78 -24.83 -14.19
N GLU A 124 -1.20 -25.79 -15.02
CA GLU A 124 -2.61 -26.00 -15.38
C GLU A 124 -3.49 -26.25 -14.15
N ARG A 125 -2.95 -26.90 -13.12
CA ARG A 125 -3.61 -27.16 -11.84
C ARG A 125 -3.49 -26.01 -10.83
N GLY A 126 -2.78 -24.93 -11.17
CA GLY A 126 -2.64 -23.72 -10.37
C GLY A 126 -1.38 -23.64 -9.49
N TYR A 127 -0.47 -24.60 -9.56
CA TYR A 127 0.76 -24.65 -8.75
C TYR A 127 1.94 -23.91 -9.40
N VAL A 128 1.74 -22.64 -9.74
CA VAL A 128 2.68 -21.84 -10.55
C VAL A 128 4.07 -21.61 -9.93
N THR A 129 4.20 -21.76 -8.61
CA THR A 129 5.47 -21.63 -7.87
C THR A 129 6.14 -22.97 -7.56
N SER A 130 5.50 -24.08 -7.91
CA SER A 130 6.10 -25.41 -7.79
C SER A 130 6.84 -25.79 -9.07
N ARG A 131 7.90 -26.58 -8.95
CA ARG A 131 8.70 -27.04 -10.08
C ARG A 131 9.03 -28.51 -9.96
N VAL A 132 9.16 -29.18 -11.10
CA VAL A 132 9.78 -30.50 -11.20
C VAL A 132 11.09 -30.31 -11.95
N LEU A 133 12.19 -30.85 -11.40
CA LEU A 133 13.52 -30.77 -11.97
C LEU A 133 14.08 -32.17 -12.19
N ILE A 134 14.90 -32.32 -13.23
CA ILE A 134 15.68 -33.54 -13.45
C ILE A 134 17.10 -33.30 -12.95
N PRO A 135 17.51 -33.86 -11.79
CA PRO A 135 18.87 -33.73 -11.30
C PRO A 135 19.86 -34.46 -12.22
N LYS A 136 21.14 -34.07 -12.14
CA LYS A 136 22.23 -34.80 -12.79
C LYS A 136 22.29 -36.21 -12.22
N GLN A 137 22.12 -37.21 -13.08
CA GLN A 137 22.05 -38.61 -12.70
C GLN A 137 22.51 -39.51 -13.86
N ASN A 138 22.77 -40.78 -13.56
CA ASN A 138 23.07 -41.79 -14.55
C ASN A 138 21.81 -42.59 -14.89
N LEU A 139 21.40 -42.58 -16.16
CA LEU A 139 20.20 -43.26 -16.66
C LEU A 139 20.46 -44.69 -17.15
N ALA A 140 21.71 -45.17 -17.10
CA ALA A 140 22.06 -46.52 -17.54
C ALA A 140 21.31 -47.63 -16.76
N GLY A 141 20.95 -47.37 -15.50
CA GLY A 141 20.15 -48.27 -14.68
C GLY A 141 18.64 -48.25 -14.98
N GLY A 142 18.19 -47.48 -15.97
CA GLY A 142 16.79 -47.38 -16.36
C GLY A 142 15.86 -46.72 -15.33
N THR A 143 16.41 -46.04 -14.33
CA THR A 143 15.61 -45.31 -13.33
C THR A 143 15.78 -43.81 -13.56
N LEU A 144 14.66 -43.10 -13.78
CA LEU A 144 14.63 -41.65 -13.90
C LEU A 144 14.15 -41.04 -12.59
N GLN A 145 15.04 -40.39 -11.86
CA GLN A 145 14.73 -39.61 -10.68
C GLN A 145 14.32 -38.19 -11.08
N LEU A 146 13.19 -37.71 -10.58
CA LEU A 146 12.84 -36.29 -10.64
C LEU A 146 12.69 -35.75 -9.23
N LYS A 147 13.12 -34.50 -9.04
CA LYS A 147 12.99 -33.79 -7.78
C LYS A 147 11.83 -32.80 -7.86
N VAL A 148 10.90 -32.92 -6.92
CA VAL A 148 9.77 -31.99 -6.81
C VAL A 148 10.15 -30.89 -5.82
N LEU A 149 10.05 -29.64 -6.27
CA LEU A 149 10.23 -28.44 -5.43
C LEU A 149 8.86 -27.81 -5.19
N PRO A 150 8.21 -28.10 -4.04
CA PRO A 150 6.91 -27.52 -3.74
C PRO A 150 7.00 -26.04 -3.37
N GLY A 151 6.24 -25.20 -4.07
CA GLY A 151 6.07 -23.79 -3.74
C GLY A 151 5.09 -23.63 -2.57
N ARG A 152 5.57 -23.13 -1.43
CA ARG A 152 4.76 -22.90 -0.22
C ARG A 152 4.58 -21.43 0.08
N ILE A 153 3.49 -21.11 0.78
CA ILE A 153 3.19 -19.75 1.25
C ILE A 153 4.15 -19.42 2.40
N GLY A 154 4.97 -18.38 2.24
CA GLY A 154 5.85 -17.91 3.32
C GLY A 154 5.11 -17.05 4.34
N ALA A 155 4.50 -15.96 3.88
CA ALA A 155 3.67 -15.07 4.69
C ALA A 155 2.68 -14.33 3.79
N ILE A 156 1.54 -13.92 4.37
CA ILE A 156 0.55 -13.08 3.70
C ILE A 156 0.51 -11.75 4.46
N ARG A 157 0.72 -10.65 3.75
CA ARG A 157 0.81 -9.29 4.32
C ARG A 157 -0.08 -8.35 3.53
N ASN A 158 -0.65 -7.33 4.18
CA ASN A 158 -1.36 -6.25 3.49
C ASN A 158 -0.40 -5.06 3.34
N ALA A 159 -0.46 -4.40 2.17
CA ALA A 159 0.45 -3.31 1.83
C ALA A 159 0.35 -2.10 2.78
N SER A 160 -0.79 -1.91 3.45
CA SER A 160 -1.05 -0.77 4.34
C SER A 160 -0.94 -1.11 5.84
N ASP A 161 -0.99 -2.40 6.19
CA ASP A 161 -0.97 -2.90 7.57
C ASP A 161 -0.48 -4.36 7.55
N ASP A 162 0.49 -4.71 8.40
CA ASP A 162 1.03 -6.07 8.46
C ASP A 162 -0.01 -7.09 8.97
N ASN A 163 -1.12 -6.64 9.58
CA ASN A 163 -2.11 -7.53 10.19
C ASN A 163 -3.39 -7.67 9.36
N ILE A 164 -3.52 -8.80 8.66
CA ILE A 164 -4.77 -9.19 8.00
C ILE A 164 -5.57 -10.11 8.93
N GLY A 165 -6.20 -9.54 9.97
CA GLY A 165 -6.99 -10.33 10.94
C GLY A 165 -8.13 -11.16 10.32
N TRP A 166 -8.59 -10.80 9.12
CA TRP A 166 -9.60 -11.53 8.36
C TRP A 166 -9.02 -12.54 7.35
N ALA A 167 -7.71 -12.57 7.09
CA ALA A 167 -7.13 -13.44 6.06
C ALA A 167 -7.44 -14.91 6.33
N ARG A 168 -7.42 -15.33 7.60
CA ARG A 168 -7.82 -16.69 8.02
C ARG A 168 -9.30 -17.02 7.78
N MET A 169 -10.16 -16.03 7.63
CA MET A 169 -11.58 -16.23 7.36
C MET A 169 -11.88 -16.38 5.87
N VAL A 170 -10.97 -15.93 4.99
CA VAL A 170 -11.22 -15.87 3.54
C VAL A 170 -10.24 -16.74 2.74
N LEU A 171 -9.00 -16.86 3.20
CA LEU A 171 -8.00 -17.76 2.66
C LEU A 171 -7.96 -19.02 3.54
N LEU A 172 -8.32 -20.15 2.93
CA LEU A 172 -8.21 -21.47 3.57
C LEU A 172 -6.74 -21.91 3.70
N ALA A 173 -5.86 -21.44 2.80
CA ALA A 173 -4.43 -21.71 2.82
C ALA A 173 -3.69 -20.67 3.69
N GLY A 174 -2.77 -21.14 4.53
CA GLY A 174 -1.96 -20.32 5.43
C GLY A 174 -0.45 -20.47 5.18
N PRO A 175 0.37 -19.76 5.97
CA PRO A 175 1.82 -19.93 5.97
C PRO A 175 2.21 -21.40 6.15
N GLY A 176 3.06 -21.91 5.26
CA GLY A 176 3.48 -23.31 5.21
C GLY A 176 2.68 -24.18 4.23
N ASP A 177 1.48 -23.79 3.83
CA ASP A 177 0.67 -24.55 2.87
C ASP A 177 1.18 -24.41 1.43
N LEU A 178 0.76 -25.32 0.55
CA LEU A 178 1.07 -25.23 -0.88
C LEU A 178 0.36 -24.03 -1.49
N LEU A 179 1.09 -23.25 -2.28
CA LEU A 179 0.52 -22.13 -2.99
C LEU A 179 -0.24 -22.63 -4.23
N ASN A 180 -1.53 -22.32 -4.32
CA ASN A 180 -2.33 -22.51 -5.52
C ASN A 180 -2.97 -21.19 -5.96
N GLN A 181 -2.84 -20.86 -7.25
CA GLN A 181 -3.41 -19.63 -7.81
C GLN A 181 -4.94 -19.59 -7.70
N ARG A 182 -5.63 -20.73 -7.87
CA ARG A 182 -7.10 -20.78 -7.83
C ARG A 182 -7.64 -20.45 -6.44
N ASP A 183 -6.95 -20.90 -5.39
CA ASP A 183 -7.31 -20.60 -4.00
C ASP A 183 -7.18 -19.10 -3.72
N LEU A 184 -6.14 -18.45 -4.28
CA LEU A 184 -5.97 -17.00 -4.20
C LEU A 184 -7.07 -16.24 -4.95
N ASP A 185 -7.43 -16.69 -6.15
CA ASP A 185 -8.48 -16.06 -6.95
C ASP A 185 -9.85 -16.16 -6.25
N GLN A 186 -10.17 -17.32 -5.68
CA GLN A 186 -11.38 -17.53 -4.89
C GLN A 186 -11.40 -16.68 -3.61
N ALA A 187 -10.27 -16.58 -2.93
CA ALA A 187 -10.15 -15.72 -1.77
C ALA A 187 -10.32 -14.24 -2.17
N LEU A 188 -9.72 -13.79 -3.27
CA LEU A 188 -9.87 -12.43 -3.80
C LEU A 188 -11.33 -12.11 -4.13
N GLU A 189 -12.04 -13.03 -4.76
CA GLU A 189 -13.45 -12.88 -5.07
C GLU A 189 -14.31 -12.78 -3.80
N SER A 190 -13.99 -13.59 -2.78
CA SER A 190 -14.66 -13.52 -1.48
C SER A 190 -14.39 -12.18 -0.77
N ILE A 191 -13.17 -11.64 -0.86
CA ILE A 191 -12.82 -10.30 -0.32
C ILE A 191 -13.62 -9.20 -1.02
N ARG A 192 -13.75 -9.27 -2.36
CA ARG A 192 -14.47 -8.28 -3.16
C ARG A 192 -15.96 -8.19 -2.77
N ARG A 193 -16.53 -9.27 -2.26
CA ARG A 193 -17.93 -9.32 -1.78
C ARG A 193 -18.10 -8.74 -0.37
N LEU A 194 -17.01 -8.53 0.38
CA LEU A 194 -17.11 -7.95 1.72
C LEU A 194 -17.40 -6.44 1.64
N PRO A 195 -18.46 -5.97 2.32
CA PRO A 195 -18.80 -4.55 2.34
C PRO A 195 -17.66 -3.74 2.97
N GLY A 196 -17.16 -2.75 2.23
CA GLY A 196 -16.09 -1.84 2.69
C GLY A 196 -14.69 -2.09 2.11
N GLN A 197 -14.47 -3.14 1.30
CA GLN A 197 -13.16 -3.45 0.69
C GLN A 197 -13.08 -3.22 -0.84
N SER A 198 -14.15 -2.78 -1.50
CA SER A 198 -14.05 -2.28 -2.88
C SER A 198 -13.28 -0.94 -2.89
N GLN A 199 -11.96 -1.00 -3.04
CA GLN A 199 -11.09 0.19 -3.12
C GLN A 199 -11.32 1.05 -4.37
N THR A 200 -12.31 0.76 -5.20
CA THR A 200 -12.84 1.73 -6.15
C THR A 200 -14.05 2.41 -5.52
N GLY A 201 -13.79 3.31 -4.58
CA GLY A 201 -14.81 4.23 -4.05
C GLY A 201 -15.24 5.26 -5.10
N TYR A 202 -15.45 4.85 -6.35
CA TYR A 202 -15.83 5.72 -7.45
C TYR A 202 -16.68 4.95 -8.46
N GLY A 203 -17.41 5.68 -9.28
CA GLY A 203 -18.21 5.13 -10.38
C GLY A 203 -18.40 6.16 -11.48
N PHE A 204 -19.11 5.75 -12.52
CA PHE A 204 -19.42 6.55 -13.69
C PHE A 204 -20.94 6.58 -13.89
N ILE A 205 -21.47 7.76 -14.20
CA ILE A 205 -22.90 7.96 -14.47
C ILE A 205 -23.05 8.25 -15.96
N GLU A 206 -23.75 7.36 -16.65
CA GLU A 206 -24.16 7.54 -18.03
C GLU A 206 -25.37 8.52 -18.07
N VAL A 207 -25.23 9.65 -18.76
CA VAL A 207 -26.29 10.68 -18.83
C VAL A 207 -27.14 10.50 -20.09
N HIS A 208 -26.49 10.30 -21.23
CA HIS A 208 -27.07 9.99 -22.53
C HIS A 208 -26.15 9.02 -23.27
N LYS A 209 -26.71 8.17 -24.14
CA LYS A 209 -25.97 7.18 -24.95
C LYS A 209 -24.81 7.76 -25.78
N ASP A 210 -24.86 9.05 -26.11
CA ASP A 210 -23.84 9.76 -26.89
C ASP A 210 -23.01 10.76 -26.06
N SER A 211 -23.17 10.79 -24.74
CA SER A 211 -22.45 11.71 -23.85
C SER A 211 -21.30 11.02 -23.11
N LYS A 212 -20.27 11.79 -22.75
CA LYS A 212 -19.19 11.28 -21.90
C LYS A 212 -19.71 11.01 -20.50
N ASP A 213 -19.37 9.83 -19.98
CA ASP A 213 -19.65 9.42 -18.62
C ASP A 213 -19.18 10.46 -17.59
N VAL A 214 -20.04 10.73 -16.62
CA VAL A 214 -19.73 11.66 -15.52
C VAL A 214 -19.17 10.86 -14.36
N PHE A 215 -17.92 11.16 -13.99
CA PHE A 215 -17.26 10.54 -12.85
C PHE A 215 -17.88 10.98 -11.52
N PHE A 216 -17.99 10.07 -10.56
CA PHE A 216 -18.31 10.40 -9.17
C PHE A 216 -17.51 9.56 -8.20
N HIS A 217 -17.20 10.13 -7.03
CA HIS A 217 -16.60 9.42 -5.91
C HIS A 217 -17.69 8.99 -4.92
N ILE A 218 -17.52 7.87 -4.21
CA ILE A 218 -18.46 7.30 -3.24
C ILE A 218 -18.78 8.28 -2.10
N THR A 219 -17.88 9.24 -1.85
CA THR A 219 -18.13 10.32 -0.87
C THR A 219 -19.21 11.29 -1.31
N ALA A 220 -19.50 11.38 -2.61
CA ALA A 220 -20.57 12.20 -3.19
C ALA A 220 -21.95 11.56 -3.06
N LEU A 221 -22.04 10.24 -2.75
CA LEU A 221 -23.31 9.59 -2.46
C LEU A 221 -23.90 10.10 -1.15
N GLN A 222 -25.11 10.65 -1.24
CA GLN A 222 -25.90 11.05 -0.07
C GLN A 222 -26.50 9.82 0.63
N THR A 223 -26.87 8.80 -0.14
CA THR A 223 -27.42 7.54 0.38
C THR A 223 -26.31 6.52 0.66
N ARG A 224 -25.41 6.80 1.61
CA ARG A 224 -24.29 5.87 1.95
C ARG A 224 -24.74 4.52 2.51
N SER A 225 -26.00 4.42 2.91
CA SER A 225 -26.61 3.21 3.48
C SER A 225 -26.91 2.14 2.44
N ILE A 226 -26.89 2.49 1.14
CA ILE A 226 -27.20 1.59 0.04
C ILE A 226 -26.04 1.63 -0.95
N GLN A 227 -25.54 0.45 -1.33
CA GLN A 227 -24.49 0.33 -2.33
C GLN A 227 -25.11 0.49 -3.73
N PRO A 228 -24.62 1.43 -4.57
CA PRO A 228 -25.11 1.61 -5.92
C PRO A 228 -24.81 0.36 -6.77
N LYS A 229 -25.75 -0.03 -7.61
CA LYS A 229 -25.62 -1.12 -8.58
C LYS A 229 -25.65 -0.57 -10.02
N PRO A 230 -24.95 -1.19 -10.97
CA PRO A 230 -25.11 -0.85 -12.39
C PRO A 230 -26.59 -0.92 -12.80
N GLY A 231 -27.09 0.13 -13.45
CA GLY A 231 -28.50 0.28 -13.81
C GLY A 231 -29.35 1.09 -12.82
N ASP A 232 -28.82 1.44 -11.64
CA ASP A 232 -29.51 2.35 -10.73
C ASP A 232 -29.68 3.73 -11.36
N ARG A 233 -30.90 4.28 -11.27
CA ARG A 233 -31.16 5.67 -11.67
C ARG A 233 -30.72 6.60 -10.55
N VAL A 234 -29.93 7.61 -10.90
CA VAL A 234 -29.38 8.56 -9.93
C VAL A 234 -29.70 10.00 -10.33
N SER A 235 -29.91 10.86 -9.33
CA SER A 235 -29.98 12.30 -9.48
C SER A 235 -28.72 12.92 -8.88
N PHE A 236 -28.13 13.89 -9.56
CA PHE A 236 -26.84 14.47 -9.18
C PHE A 236 -26.69 15.90 -9.72
N GLU A 237 -25.83 16.67 -9.09
CA GLU A 237 -25.41 17.99 -9.55
C GLU A 237 -24.08 17.86 -10.30
N ILE A 238 -23.94 18.48 -11.46
CA ILE A 238 -22.69 18.47 -12.23
C ILE A 238 -21.84 19.67 -11.83
N ALA A 239 -20.60 19.42 -11.43
CA ALA A 239 -19.61 20.46 -11.15
C ALA A 239 -18.26 20.12 -11.80
N ARG A 240 -17.44 21.13 -12.06
CA ARG A 240 -16.06 20.92 -12.51
C ARG A 240 -15.16 20.66 -11.30
N GLY A 241 -14.48 19.51 -11.30
CA GLY A 241 -13.55 19.11 -10.22
C GLY A 241 -12.27 19.92 -10.23
N LYS A 242 -11.45 19.75 -9.18
CA LYS A 242 -10.14 20.42 -9.03
C LYS A 242 -9.21 20.16 -10.21
N ASP A 243 -9.41 19.05 -10.89
CA ASP A 243 -8.59 18.56 -12.00
C ASP A 243 -9.15 19.00 -13.37
N GLY A 244 -10.15 19.90 -13.38
CA GLY A 244 -10.81 20.39 -14.59
C GLY A 244 -11.82 19.43 -15.22
N ARG A 245 -11.92 18.18 -14.73
CA ARG A 245 -12.87 17.16 -15.20
C ARG A 245 -14.28 17.39 -14.66
N MET A 246 -15.29 16.99 -15.43
CA MET A 246 -16.69 17.01 -14.98
C MET A 246 -16.91 15.90 -13.96
N GLN A 247 -17.47 16.26 -12.80
CA GLN A 247 -17.76 15.34 -11.70
C GLN A 247 -19.19 15.54 -11.20
N ALA A 248 -19.82 14.44 -10.79
CA ALA A 248 -21.12 14.46 -10.15
C ALA A 248 -20.95 14.64 -8.64
N LEU A 249 -21.68 15.62 -8.09
CA LEU A 249 -21.80 15.92 -6.68
C LEU A 249 -23.20 15.60 -6.19
N ARG A 250 -23.35 15.37 -4.88
CA ARG A 250 -24.64 15.12 -4.23
C ARG A 250 -25.47 14.02 -4.92
N VAL A 251 -24.81 12.93 -5.27
CA VAL A 251 -25.43 11.78 -5.95
C VAL A 251 -26.45 11.12 -5.03
N THR A 252 -27.69 10.99 -5.50
CA THR A 252 -28.79 10.36 -4.79
C THR A 252 -29.43 9.29 -5.68
N ILE A 253 -29.61 8.09 -5.15
CA ILE A 253 -30.29 7.00 -5.87
C ILE A 253 -31.79 7.27 -5.86
N VAL A 254 -32.41 7.33 -7.04
CA VAL A 254 -33.85 7.59 -7.20
C VAL A 254 -34.64 6.46 -6.56
N GLY A 255 -35.54 6.78 -5.63
CA GLY A 255 -36.35 5.80 -4.90
C GLY A 255 -35.69 5.22 -3.65
N ALA A 256 -34.43 5.54 -3.37
CA ALA A 256 -33.82 5.16 -2.10
C ALA A 256 -34.40 5.97 -0.93
N PRO A 257 -34.67 5.36 0.24
CA PRO A 257 -35.04 6.11 1.43
C PRO A 257 -33.94 7.13 1.73
N LYS A 258 -34.32 8.42 1.86
CA LYS A 258 -33.40 9.46 2.29
C LYS A 258 -32.76 8.99 3.59
N SER A 259 -31.43 8.89 3.61
CA SER A 259 -30.70 8.57 4.83
C SER A 259 -30.89 9.73 5.82
N THR A 260 -31.92 9.66 6.65
CA THR A 260 -32.19 10.60 7.74
C THR A 260 -31.17 10.48 8.87
N LYS A 261 -30.20 9.56 8.76
CA LYS A 261 -28.97 9.62 9.54
C LYS A 261 -27.97 10.56 8.88
N ASP A 262 -28.33 11.84 8.79
CA ASP A 262 -27.35 12.82 9.20
C ASP A 262 -26.94 12.39 10.60
N ALA A 263 -25.72 11.85 10.71
CA ALA A 263 -25.13 11.60 12.01
C ALA A 263 -25.11 12.96 12.70
N SER A 264 -26.15 13.24 13.50
CA SER A 264 -26.21 14.35 14.43
C SER A 264 -24.88 14.32 15.15
N ALA A 265 -24.18 15.46 15.18
CA ALA A 265 -23.00 15.53 16.02
C ALA A 265 -23.44 15.09 17.42
N SER A 266 -22.80 14.06 17.98
CA SER A 266 -23.09 13.68 19.36
C SER A 266 -22.47 14.76 20.23
N TRP A 267 -23.26 15.75 20.63
CA TRP A 267 -22.79 16.84 21.47
C TRP A 267 -22.50 16.36 22.90
N GLY A 268 -23.01 15.20 23.30
CA GLY A 268 -22.82 14.63 24.65
C GLY A 268 -21.37 14.60 25.13
N PRO A 269 -20.44 13.93 24.42
CA PRO A 269 -19.03 13.89 24.84
C PRO A 269 -18.32 15.25 24.74
N ALA A 270 -18.72 16.11 23.79
CA ALA A 270 -18.17 17.46 23.70
C ALA A 270 -18.60 18.31 24.91
N LEU A 271 -19.86 18.17 25.33
CA LEU A 271 -20.38 18.78 26.54
C LEU A 271 -19.66 18.23 27.78
N LEU A 272 -19.36 16.93 27.83
CA LEU A 272 -18.58 16.31 28.91
C LEU A 272 -17.17 16.91 29.03
N GLY A 273 -16.50 17.17 27.89
CA GLY A 273 -15.22 17.88 27.89
C GLY A 273 -15.35 19.30 28.45
N LEU A 274 -16.38 20.04 28.03
CA LEU A 274 -16.62 21.41 28.52
C LEU A 274 -16.97 21.44 30.02
N THR A 275 -17.83 20.54 30.49
CA THR A 275 -18.20 20.46 31.91
C THR A 275 -17.01 20.05 32.77
N ALA A 276 -16.16 19.13 32.30
CA ALA A 276 -14.92 18.79 32.98
C ALA A 276 -13.97 19.99 33.10
N LEU A 277 -13.80 20.77 32.02
CA LEU A 277 -12.97 21.98 32.06
C LEU A 277 -13.51 23.01 33.05
N VAL A 278 -14.82 23.27 33.03
CA VAL A 278 -15.48 24.17 33.98
C VAL A 278 -15.29 23.67 35.41
N GLY A 279 -15.45 22.37 35.67
CA GLY A 279 -15.24 21.76 36.98
C GLY A 279 -13.81 21.93 37.50
N ILE A 280 -12.80 21.79 36.64
CA ILE A 280 -11.39 22.03 37.00
C ILE A 280 -11.17 23.50 37.36
N VAL A 281 -11.72 24.42 36.57
CA VAL A 281 -11.57 25.87 36.79
C VAL A 281 -12.28 26.32 38.06
N THR A 282 -13.53 25.89 38.30
CA THR A 282 -14.27 26.24 39.52
C THR A 282 -13.60 25.66 40.76
N SER A 283 -13.08 24.43 40.69
CA SER A 283 -12.32 23.82 41.79
C SER A 283 -11.02 24.56 42.08
N ALA A 284 -10.32 25.04 41.04
CA ALA A 284 -9.10 25.83 41.19
C ALA A 284 -9.36 27.24 41.77
N LEU A 285 -10.46 27.88 41.38
CA LEU A 285 -10.88 29.17 41.92
C LEU A 285 -11.38 29.05 43.37
N GLY A 286 -12.09 27.97 43.69
CA GLY A 286 -12.56 27.65 45.04
C GLY A 286 -11.47 27.17 46.00
N GLY A 287 -10.21 27.09 45.56
CA GLY A 287 -9.07 26.69 46.39
C GLY A 287 -8.93 25.19 46.64
N TYR A 288 -9.79 24.35 46.05
CA TYR A 288 -9.70 22.89 46.14
C TYR A 288 -8.57 22.31 45.30
N LEU A 289 -8.16 23.01 44.23
CA LEU A 289 -7.00 22.68 43.40
C LEU A 289 -6.05 23.89 43.32
N PRO A 290 -4.74 23.68 43.10
CA PRO A 290 -3.82 24.78 42.85
C PRO A 290 -4.26 25.60 41.63
N ARG A 291 -4.25 26.94 41.76
CA ARG A 291 -4.67 27.86 40.66
C ARG A 291 -3.94 27.61 39.35
N GLN A 292 -2.67 27.18 39.43
CA GLN A 292 -1.86 26.85 38.25
C GLN A 292 -2.45 25.69 37.43
N VAL A 293 -3.07 24.70 38.07
CA VAL A 293 -3.70 23.56 37.38
C VAL A 293 -4.88 24.04 36.52
N GLY A 294 -5.68 24.97 37.04
CA GLY A 294 -6.77 25.60 36.30
C GLY A 294 -6.27 26.36 35.07
N ILE A 295 -5.25 27.21 35.26
CA ILE A 295 -4.65 28.01 34.17
C ILE A 295 -4.06 27.11 33.08
N VAL A 296 -3.25 26.12 33.47
CA VAL A 296 -2.63 25.16 32.54
C VAL A 296 -3.71 24.38 31.78
N SER A 297 -4.76 23.91 32.45
CA SER A 297 -5.84 23.14 31.81
C SER A 297 -6.59 23.95 30.76
N VAL A 298 -6.83 25.25 31.01
CA VAL A 298 -7.47 26.15 30.03
C VAL A 298 -6.57 26.36 28.81
N ILE A 299 -5.31 26.74 29.02
CA ILE A 299 -4.36 27.00 27.93
C ILE A 299 -4.14 25.72 27.10
N ALA A 300 -3.88 24.60 27.77
CA ALA A 300 -3.68 23.32 27.11
C ALA A 300 -4.94 22.85 26.36
N SER A 301 -6.15 23.12 26.87
CA SER A 301 -7.40 22.79 26.18
C SER A 301 -7.59 23.60 24.90
N ILE A 302 -7.24 24.89 24.90
CA ILE A 302 -7.27 25.74 23.70
C ILE A 302 -6.26 25.23 22.67
N ILE A 303 -5.02 24.97 23.10
CA ILE A 303 -3.96 24.44 22.23
C ILE A 303 -4.37 23.09 21.64
N ALA A 304 -4.92 22.19 22.46
CA ALA A 304 -5.41 20.88 22.01
C ALA A 304 -6.49 21.03 20.94
N PHE A 305 -7.50 21.89 21.18
CA PHE A 305 -8.56 22.11 20.21
C PHE A 305 -8.04 22.65 18.88
N ALA A 306 -7.15 23.64 18.92
CA ALA A 306 -6.52 24.21 17.73
C ALA A 306 -5.67 23.17 16.99
N ALA A 307 -4.89 22.35 17.70
CA ALA A 307 -4.07 21.31 17.11
C ALA A 307 -4.92 20.27 16.36
N TYR A 308 -6.06 19.84 16.92
CA TYR A 308 -6.99 18.94 16.23
C TYR A 308 -7.66 19.59 15.02
N ALA A 309 -8.02 20.87 15.09
CA ALA A 309 -8.56 21.61 13.96
C ALA A 309 -7.55 21.73 12.81
N VAL A 310 -6.30 22.06 13.13
CA VAL A 310 -5.19 22.13 12.17
C VAL A 310 -4.89 20.75 11.60
N ASP A 311 -4.84 19.69 12.41
CA ASP A 311 -4.60 18.34 11.93
C ASP A 311 -5.71 17.88 10.96
N LYS A 312 -6.97 18.18 11.26
CA LYS A 312 -8.10 17.92 10.35
C LYS A 312 -7.96 18.69 9.03
N ALA A 313 -7.56 19.97 9.08
CA ALA A 313 -7.34 20.78 7.89
C ALA A 313 -6.15 20.29 7.05
N ARG A 314 -5.08 19.80 7.69
CA ARG A 314 -3.93 19.19 7.00
C ARG A 314 -4.31 17.86 6.36
N ALA A 315 -5.13 17.05 7.05
CA ALA A 315 -5.62 15.78 6.52
C ALA A 315 -6.48 15.95 5.26
N SER A 316 -7.29 17.02 5.16
CA SER A 316 -8.11 17.30 3.98
C SER A 316 -7.33 17.90 2.81
N ARG A 317 -6.15 18.48 3.07
CA ARG A 317 -5.26 19.07 2.06
C ARG A 317 -4.10 18.15 1.65
N ASN A 318 -4.11 16.90 2.10
CA ASN A 318 -3.03 15.94 1.91
C ASN A 318 -1.63 16.47 2.31
N ALA A 319 -1.58 17.28 3.36
CA ALA A 319 -0.35 17.85 3.90
C ALA A 319 0.21 16.99 5.04
N TRP A 320 1.47 17.22 5.42
CA TRP A 320 2.13 16.54 6.54
C TRP A 320 1.31 16.68 7.84
N ARG A 321 0.91 15.55 8.42
CA ARG A 321 0.02 15.48 9.58
C ARG A 321 0.76 15.69 10.90
N ILE A 322 0.03 16.06 11.95
CA ILE A 322 0.62 16.17 13.30
C ILE A 322 0.76 14.73 13.86
N PRO A 323 1.97 14.33 14.33
CA PRO A 323 2.16 13.02 14.95
C PRO A 323 1.20 12.78 16.12
N GLU A 324 0.67 11.57 16.26
CA GLU A 324 -0.34 11.27 17.29
C GLU A 324 0.21 11.46 18.71
N ALA A 325 1.49 11.17 18.91
CA ALA A 325 2.21 11.40 20.16
C ALA A 325 2.09 12.86 20.63
N ASN A 326 2.16 13.84 19.73
CA ASN A 326 2.07 15.26 20.09
C ASN A 326 0.66 15.61 20.58
N LEU A 327 -0.38 15.02 19.98
CA LEU A 327 -1.77 15.24 20.41
C LEU A 327 -2.01 14.63 21.80
N HIS A 328 -1.47 13.44 22.07
CA HIS A 328 -1.54 12.81 23.39
C HIS A 328 -0.71 13.55 24.43
N LEU A 329 0.44 14.11 24.06
CA LEU A 329 1.26 14.92 24.96
C LEU A 329 0.53 16.17 25.45
N ILE A 330 -0.17 16.88 24.55
CA ILE A 330 -0.99 18.04 24.94
C ILE A 330 -2.15 17.59 25.85
N ALA A 331 -2.78 16.45 25.54
CA ALA A 331 -3.84 15.89 26.39
C ALA A 331 -3.32 15.51 27.79
N LEU A 332 -2.12 14.93 27.86
CA LEU A 332 -1.42 14.58 29.09
C LEU A 332 -1.10 15.81 29.95
N CYS A 333 -0.73 16.94 29.33
CA CYS A 333 -0.47 18.22 30.00
C CYS A 333 -1.75 18.98 30.43
N GLY A 334 -2.90 18.29 30.59
CA GLY A 334 -4.16 18.89 31.00
C GLY A 334 -5.04 19.41 29.86
N GLY A 335 -4.66 19.20 28.59
CA GLY A 335 -5.45 19.59 27.42
C GLY A 335 -6.55 18.61 27.02
N TRP A 336 -6.72 17.52 27.77
CA TRP A 336 -7.68 16.46 27.45
C TRP A 336 -9.15 16.94 27.34
N PRO A 337 -9.65 17.96 28.10
CA PRO A 337 -11.03 18.42 27.93
C PRO A 337 -11.25 19.08 26.57
N GLY A 338 -10.33 19.93 26.14
CA GLY A 338 -10.35 20.55 24.81
C GLY A 338 -10.16 19.53 23.68
N ALA A 339 -9.32 18.52 23.87
CA ALA A 339 -9.14 17.42 22.93
C ALA A 339 -10.42 16.59 22.77
N LEU A 340 -11.13 16.27 23.86
CA LEU A 340 -12.38 15.51 23.83
C LEU A 340 -13.48 16.27 23.08
N ALA A 341 -13.59 17.57 23.34
CA ALA A 341 -14.50 18.46 22.60
C ALA A 341 -14.14 18.51 21.11
N ALA A 342 -12.84 18.65 20.79
CA ALA A 342 -12.37 18.70 19.40
C ALA A 342 -12.65 17.39 18.64
N GLN A 343 -12.40 16.23 19.24
CA GLN A 343 -12.66 14.93 18.61
C GLN A 343 -14.12 14.79 18.13
N HIS A 344 -15.07 15.27 18.94
CA HIS A 344 -16.50 15.09 18.68
C HIS A 344 -17.09 16.22 17.81
N LEU A 345 -16.72 17.47 18.06
CA LEU A 345 -17.16 18.61 17.26
C LEU A 345 -16.57 18.57 15.85
N LEU A 346 -15.29 18.19 15.74
CA LEU A 346 -14.60 18.08 14.46
C LEU A 346 -14.73 16.70 13.83
N ARG A 347 -15.30 15.71 14.52
CA ARG A 347 -15.43 14.31 14.05
C ARG A 347 -14.09 13.74 13.56
N HIS A 348 -13.02 14.05 14.28
CA HIS A 348 -11.66 13.71 13.93
C HIS A 348 -11.07 12.81 15.02
N LYS A 349 -10.63 11.61 14.64
CA LYS A 349 -10.07 10.60 15.55
C LYS A 349 -10.99 10.15 16.71
N ASN A 350 -12.30 10.13 16.49
CA ASN A 350 -13.29 9.62 17.44
C ASN A 350 -13.64 8.12 17.28
N ARG A 351 -13.15 7.46 16.21
CA ARG A 351 -13.43 6.03 15.90
C ARG A 351 -12.20 5.13 15.90
N LYS A 352 -10.99 5.69 15.89
CA LYS A 352 -9.74 4.90 15.86
C LYS A 352 -9.48 4.34 17.26
N VAL A 353 -9.58 3.03 17.43
CA VAL A 353 -9.53 2.35 18.74
C VAL A 353 -8.21 2.63 19.47
N GLU A 354 -7.07 2.42 18.80
CA GLU A 354 -5.73 2.64 19.38
C GLU A 354 -5.56 4.07 19.92
N PHE A 355 -6.06 5.05 19.17
CA PHE A 355 -6.02 6.46 19.56
C PHE A 355 -6.90 6.73 20.78
N GLN A 356 -8.12 6.15 20.82
CA GLN A 356 -9.05 6.30 21.93
C GLN A 356 -8.53 5.63 23.21
N VAL A 357 -7.93 4.44 23.10
CA VAL A 357 -7.29 3.74 24.24
C VAL A 357 -6.19 4.61 24.85
N THR A 358 -5.30 5.14 24.01
CA THR A 358 -4.20 6.00 24.46
C THR A 358 -4.73 7.30 25.07
N PHE A 359 -5.74 7.91 24.44
CA PHE A 359 -6.39 9.11 24.96
C PHE A 359 -7.01 8.88 26.35
N TRP A 360 -7.81 7.84 26.53
CA TRP A 360 -8.42 7.55 27.84
C TRP A 360 -7.39 7.18 28.91
N ALA A 361 -6.28 6.55 28.54
CA ALA A 361 -5.16 6.34 29.46
C ALA A 361 -4.57 7.68 29.96
N THR A 362 -4.42 8.69 29.08
CA THR A 362 -3.96 10.03 29.50
C THR A 362 -4.95 10.74 30.43
N VAL A 363 -6.26 10.57 30.20
CA VAL A 363 -7.31 11.12 31.07
C VAL A 363 -7.28 10.47 32.45
N ALA A 364 -7.21 9.13 32.49
CA ALA A 364 -7.14 8.38 33.75
C ALA A 364 -5.90 8.75 34.57
N LEU A 365 -4.75 8.92 33.91
CA LEU A 365 -3.51 9.35 34.55
C LEU A 365 -3.63 10.76 35.15
N ASN A 366 -4.22 11.72 34.41
CA ASN A 366 -4.46 13.08 34.92
C ASN A 366 -5.35 13.07 36.18
N ILE A 367 -6.45 12.30 36.14
CA ILE A 367 -7.37 12.18 37.29
C ILE A 367 -6.65 11.52 38.47
N GLY A 368 -5.88 10.46 38.23
CA GLY A 368 -5.11 9.76 39.25
C GLY A 368 -4.08 10.66 39.95
N VAL A 369 -3.37 11.50 39.19
CA VAL A 369 -2.40 12.47 39.75
C VAL A 369 -3.11 13.50 40.64
N VAL A 370 -4.25 14.04 40.20
CA VAL A 370 -5.03 15.00 41.00
C VAL A 370 -5.59 14.34 42.27
N ALA A 371 -6.08 13.11 42.17
CA ALA A 371 -6.58 12.36 43.32
C ALA A 371 -5.46 12.08 44.35
N LEU A 372 -4.30 11.61 43.87
CA LEU A 372 -3.13 11.34 44.71
C LEU A 372 -2.63 12.60 45.42
N TRP A 373 -2.53 13.71 44.68
CA TRP A 373 -2.16 15.02 45.23
C TRP A 373 -3.09 15.42 46.38
N LYS A 374 -4.41 15.28 46.18
CA LYS A 374 -5.39 15.58 47.21
C LYS A 374 -5.23 14.67 48.43
N THR A 375 -5.05 13.35 48.24
CA THR A 375 -4.86 12.42 49.36
C THR A 375 -3.60 12.72 50.18
N LEU A 376 -2.51 13.13 49.52
CA LEU A 376 -1.24 13.45 50.17
C LEU A 376 -1.26 14.80 50.91
N LEU A 377 -2.13 15.73 50.51
CA LEU A 377 -2.34 17.00 51.22
C LEU A 377 -3.36 16.90 52.35
N SER A 378 -4.24 15.88 52.31
CA SER A 378 -5.23 15.62 53.34
C SER A 378 -4.78 14.61 54.42
N ALA A 379 -3.65 13.93 54.19
CA ALA A 379 -2.95 13.08 55.15
C ALA A 379 -1.85 13.90 55.83
#